data_AF-A0A182IVA2-F1
#
_entry.id   AF-A0A182IVA2-F1
#
_cell.length_a   1.000
_cell.length_b   1.000
_cell.length_c   1.000
_cell.angle_alpha   90.00
_cell.angle_beta   90.00
_cell.angle_gamma   90.00
#
_symmetry.space_group_name_H-M   'P 1'
#
loop_
_entity.id
_entity.type
_entity.pdbx_description
1 polymer ?
#
loop_
_entity_poly.entity_id
_entity_poly.type
_entity_poly.pdbx_seq_one_letter_code
_entity_poly.pdbx_strand_id
1 'polypeptide(L)'
;MSVRFALSYSFAQRALWSVSAAHAGCIRAQYSTASTNARQFPLEGVKILDLTRIVAGPYCTMVLGDLGAEVYKIERPFAGDESRKWGPPFMHNSKDSVYFMAANRNKKSVCVNLKTGREVIHELAKKCDVLVENYVPGKLDALGLGYETLKAIAPSLVYCSITGFGSEGPYRSKPGYDVIAASMGGLLHITGSEDGPPAKVGIAITDIATGLYAHGAILAALLQRHRTGRGQKIDVNLFSTQVACLINVASNYLNANKEARRWGTAHESIVPYEAFETQTGYITLGCGSDAQFVSLCELLGVAELAQDSRFISNRTRVDHRKELISILSAILKRKSSSEWMQLFEGASFPVGPINSMREVFEDRHVQAIGLVKTLPHATAGEVKLVGPPVVYGEARNEITSPPPLLGQHTDEVLHDLLGYGDEEITLLRLRLQKPRNGKKVQWTNGTVDNEHMNKKKSKCCCIYVKPRAFGESSSESEDECEHCFGHVELKKKNQKQSPPTNGDDDDGEHDNSDGAAGPMQPGDTAPEGGKSEN
;
A
#
# COMPACT_ATOMS: atom_id res chain seq x y z
N MET A 1 33.92 -24.67 -67.01
CA MET A 1 32.63 -24.50 -67.73
C MET A 1 31.86 -23.42 -66.98
N SER A 2 32.05 -22.12 -67.26
CA SER A 2 31.38 -21.31 -68.32
C SER A 2 29.86 -21.34 -68.13
N VAL A 3 29.08 -20.24 -68.00
CA VAL A 3 29.08 -18.91 -68.66
C VAL A 3 28.19 -17.95 -67.82
N ARG A 4 28.66 -16.87 -67.18
CA ARG A 4 28.62 -15.41 -67.57
C ARG A 4 27.42 -14.90 -68.39
N PHE A 5 26.86 -13.73 -68.03
CA PHE A 5 26.57 -12.51 -68.85
C PHE A 5 25.72 -11.55 -67.96
N ALA A 6 26.15 -10.35 -67.49
CA ALA A 6 26.46 -9.07 -68.15
C ALA A 6 25.27 -8.50 -68.96
N LEU A 7 24.92 -7.21 -69.04
CA LEU A 7 25.28 -5.91 -68.44
C LEU A 7 24.24 -4.91 -69.05
N SER A 8 23.79 -3.90 -68.28
CA SER A 8 23.44 -2.50 -68.67
C SER A 8 22.44 -2.08 -69.79
N TYR A 9 21.96 -0.83 -69.62
CA TYR A 9 21.21 0.09 -70.53
C TYR A 9 19.68 -0.11 -70.62
N SER A 10 18.78 0.88 -70.69
CA SER A 10 18.81 2.36 -70.65
C SER A 10 17.38 2.90 -70.86
N PHE A 11 17.07 4.03 -70.23
CA PHE A 11 16.09 5.07 -70.60
C PHE A 11 14.58 4.77 -70.82
N ALA A 12 13.81 5.51 -70.01
CA ALA A 12 12.66 6.35 -70.39
C ALA A 12 11.22 5.82 -70.30
N GLN A 13 10.41 6.69 -69.68
CA GLN A 13 8.95 6.86 -69.74
C GLN A 13 8.06 5.91 -68.94
N ARG A 14 7.50 6.47 -67.86
CA ARG A 14 6.06 6.52 -67.48
C ARG A 14 6.04 6.90 -65.99
N ALA A 15 5.49 8.03 -65.56
CA ALA A 15 4.15 8.54 -65.69
C ALA A 15 3.81 9.00 -64.26
N LEU A 16 3.43 10.26 -64.12
CA LEU A 16 3.01 10.89 -62.88
C LEU A 16 1.91 10.08 -62.20
N TRP A 17 2.21 9.52 -61.03
CA TRP A 17 1.21 9.16 -60.04
C TRP A 17 1.61 9.84 -58.72
N SER A 18 0.93 10.95 -58.45
CA SER A 18 0.91 11.60 -57.16
C SER A 18 0.33 10.64 -56.13
N VAL A 19 1.18 10.12 -55.25
CA VAL A 19 0.74 9.55 -53.97
C VAL A 19 1.45 10.34 -52.89
N SER A 20 0.64 11.12 -52.17
CA SER A 20 1.03 11.88 -50.99
C SER A 20 1.58 10.92 -49.93
N ALA A 21 2.90 10.74 -49.91
CA ALA A 21 3.60 10.09 -48.81
C ALA A 21 3.63 11.04 -47.62
N ALA A 22 2.58 10.99 -46.82
CA ALA A 22 2.58 11.54 -45.47
C ALA A 22 3.77 10.91 -44.73
N HIS A 23 4.80 11.73 -44.51
CA HIS A 23 5.93 11.42 -43.66
C HIS A 23 5.39 11.20 -42.24
N ALA A 24 5.03 9.97 -41.90
CA ALA A 24 4.92 9.53 -40.52
C ALA A 24 6.35 9.37 -39.98
N GLY A 25 7.03 10.51 -39.81
CA GLY A 25 8.25 10.60 -39.05
C GLY A 25 7.96 10.05 -37.66
N CYS A 26 8.75 9.07 -37.24
CA CYS A 26 8.83 8.68 -35.84
C CYS A 26 9.29 9.91 -35.06
N ILE A 27 8.34 10.72 -34.58
CA ILE A 27 8.62 11.83 -33.67
C ILE A 27 9.13 11.15 -32.39
N ARG A 28 10.46 11.04 -32.27
CA ARG A 28 11.09 10.96 -30.94
C ARG A 28 10.54 12.16 -30.19
N ALA A 29 9.79 11.90 -29.12
CA ALA A 29 9.24 12.96 -28.28
C ALA A 29 10.39 13.91 -27.93
N GLN A 30 10.37 15.11 -28.50
CA GLN A 30 11.35 16.15 -28.17
C GLN A 30 10.95 16.67 -26.79
N TYR A 31 11.66 16.21 -25.78
CA TYR A 31 11.52 16.73 -24.43
C TYR A 31 12.00 18.19 -24.41
N SER A 32 11.17 19.06 -23.85
CA SER A 32 11.55 20.41 -23.46
C SER A 32 12.74 20.32 -22.51
N THR A 33 13.86 20.94 -22.89
CA THR A 33 15.05 21.08 -22.04
C THR A 33 14.74 22.04 -20.90
N ALA A 34 14.28 21.51 -19.77
CA ALA A 34 14.14 22.26 -18.53
C ALA A 34 14.94 21.61 -17.40
N SER A 35 15.98 22.33 -16.97
CA SER A 35 16.80 22.18 -15.75
C SER A 35 17.63 20.89 -15.59
N THR A 36 18.91 21.01 -15.92
CA THR A 36 20.00 20.07 -15.59
C THR A 36 20.46 20.30 -14.14
N ASN A 37 19.94 19.53 -13.16
CA ASN A 37 20.70 18.98 -12.00
C ASN A 37 19.87 18.39 -10.83
N ALA A 38 18.54 18.30 -10.91
CA ALA A 38 17.78 17.49 -9.95
C ALA A 38 17.37 16.17 -10.61
N ARG A 39 17.74 15.02 -10.03
CA ARG A 39 17.11 13.75 -10.42
C ARG A 39 15.61 13.90 -10.13
N GLN A 40 14.79 14.00 -11.18
CA GLN A 40 13.34 14.13 -11.05
C GLN A 40 12.72 12.76 -10.72
N PHE A 41 11.51 12.79 -10.18
CA PHE A 41 10.74 11.56 -9.98
C PHE A 41 10.11 11.10 -11.31
N PRO A 42 10.13 9.80 -11.65
CA PRO A 42 9.56 9.32 -12.92
C PRO A 42 8.07 9.63 -13.11
N LEU A 43 7.31 9.71 -12.01
CA LEU A 43 5.87 9.99 -12.02
C LEU A 43 5.54 11.36 -11.41
N GLU A 44 6.50 12.29 -11.41
CA GLU A 44 6.25 13.66 -10.98
C GLU A 44 5.09 14.28 -11.79
N GLY A 45 4.14 14.89 -11.07
CA GLY A 45 2.93 15.46 -11.65
C GLY A 45 1.76 14.49 -11.87
N VAL A 46 1.98 13.17 -11.74
CA VAL A 46 0.91 12.17 -11.81
C VAL A 46 0.13 12.13 -10.50
N LYS A 47 -1.19 12.24 -10.57
CA LYS A 47 -2.10 12.18 -9.42
C LYS A 47 -2.90 10.87 -9.40
N ILE A 48 -2.94 10.21 -8.26
CA ILE A 48 -3.60 8.92 -8.06
C ILE A 48 -4.70 9.04 -7.02
N LEU A 49 -5.91 8.65 -7.41
CA LEU A 49 -7.04 8.47 -6.51
C LEU A 49 -7.09 7.02 -6.04
N ASP A 50 -6.63 6.78 -4.81
CA ASP A 50 -6.51 5.44 -4.21
C ASP A 50 -7.76 5.13 -3.36
N LEU A 51 -8.70 4.38 -3.93
CA LEU A 51 -9.88 3.86 -3.23
C LEU A 51 -9.64 2.46 -2.63
N THR A 52 -8.40 2.00 -2.63
CA THR A 52 -8.05 0.62 -2.28
C THR A 52 -7.90 0.42 -0.78
N ARG A 53 -8.04 -0.83 -0.38
CA ARG A 53 -7.93 -1.30 1.00
C ARG A 53 -6.99 -2.50 1.11
N ILE A 54 -6.48 -2.78 2.30
CA ILE A 54 -5.74 -4.02 2.61
C ILE A 54 -4.32 -4.05 2.00
N VAL A 55 -4.03 -4.86 0.97
CA VAL A 55 -2.64 -5.09 0.50
C VAL A 55 -2.45 -4.86 -0.99
N ALA A 56 -3.10 -5.62 -1.88
CA ALA A 56 -2.76 -5.60 -3.31
C ALA A 56 -2.83 -4.19 -3.94
N GLY A 57 -3.95 -3.50 -3.71
CA GLY A 57 -4.13 -2.11 -4.15
C GLY A 57 -3.23 -1.13 -3.43
N PRO A 58 -3.16 -1.15 -2.08
CA PRO A 58 -2.28 -0.25 -1.36
C PRO A 58 -0.80 -0.40 -1.71
N TYR A 59 -0.33 -1.62 -1.98
CA TYR A 59 1.03 -1.90 -2.42
C TYR A 59 1.29 -1.32 -3.81
N CYS A 60 0.36 -1.52 -4.76
CA CYS A 60 0.44 -0.91 -6.09
C CYS A 60 0.57 0.62 -6.01
N THR A 61 -0.31 1.29 -5.26
CA THR A 61 -0.30 2.75 -5.18
C THR A 61 0.87 3.28 -4.37
N MET A 62 1.35 2.54 -3.37
CA MET A 62 2.57 2.88 -2.64
C MET A 62 3.80 2.87 -3.55
N VAL A 63 3.97 1.84 -4.38
CA VAL A 63 5.11 1.78 -5.33
C VAL A 63 5.04 2.90 -6.36
N LEU A 64 3.84 3.26 -6.85
CA LEU A 64 3.68 4.45 -7.70
C LEU A 64 4.02 5.75 -6.96
N GLY A 65 3.70 5.84 -5.66
CA GLY A 65 4.09 6.96 -4.80
C GLY A 65 5.60 7.04 -4.54
N ASP A 66 6.29 5.89 -4.45
CA ASP A 66 7.77 5.86 -4.34
C ASP A 66 8.44 6.43 -5.61
N LEU A 67 7.78 6.28 -6.77
CA LEU A 67 8.17 6.89 -8.05
C LEU A 67 7.71 8.36 -8.19
N GLY A 68 7.14 8.95 -7.14
CA GLY A 68 6.79 10.37 -7.03
C GLY A 68 5.39 10.76 -7.49
N ALA A 69 4.49 9.80 -7.71
CA ALA A 69 3.08 10.12 -7.91
C ALA A 69 2.45 10.66 -6.61
N GLU A 70 1.57 11.67 -6.73
CA GLU A 70 0.77 12.14 -5.60
C GLU A 70 -0.40 11.19 -5.36
N VAL A 71 -0.41 10.49 -4.24
CA VAL A 71 -1.44 9.47 -3.94
C VAL A 71 -2.42 9.95 -2.89
N TYR A 72 -3.68 10.17 -3.28
CA TYR A 72 -4.77 10.51 -2.38
C TYR A 72 -5.53 9.24 -1.96
N LYS A 73 -5.20 8.72 -0.78
CA LYS A 73 -5.86 7.54 -0.21
C LYS A 73 -7.19 7.94 0.41
N ILE A 74 -8.27 7.51 -0.22
CA ILE A 74 -9.62 7.75 0.26
C ILE A 74 -9.99 6.71 1.31
N GLU A 75 -10.29 7.19 2.50
CA GLU A 75 -10.57 6.36 3.64
C GLU A 75 -11.96 6.62 4.23
N ARG A 76 -12.53 5.60 4.88
CA ARG A 76 -13.79 5.74 5.59
C ARG A 76 -13.59 6.65 6.80
N PRO A 77 -14.40 7.71 6.98
CA PRO A 77 -14.34 8.54 8.18
C PRO A 77 -14.41 7.69 9.45
N PHE A 78 -13.57 8.03 10.44
CA PHE A 78 -13.45 7.39 11.76
C PHE A 78 -12.96 5.92 11.79
N ALA A 79 -13.08 5.19 10.68
CA ALA A 79 -12.76 3.77 10.62
C ALA A 79 -11.47 3.46 9.86
N GLY A 80 -11.20 4.21 8.79
CA GLY A 80 -10.06 4.00 7.91
C GLY A 80 -10.11 2.72 7.07
N ASP A 81 -8.94 2.40 6.52
CA ASP A 81 -8.57 1.09 5.99
C ASP A 81 -8.62 0.01 7.10
N GLU A 82 -9.14 -1.18 6.80
CA GLU A 82 -9.16 -2.31 7.74
C GLU A 82 -7.78 -2.65 8.30
N SER A 83 -6.73 -2.54 7.48
CA SER A 83 -5.35 -2.87 7.85
C SER A 83 -4.84 -2.03 9.03
N ARG A 84 -5.36 -0.82 9.27
CA ARG A 84 -5.03 0.00 10.45
C ARG A 84 -5.23 -0.75 11.76
N LYS A 85 -6.17 -1.70 11.80
CA LYS A 85 -6.54 -2.47 13.00
C LYS A 85 -5.95 -3.88 13.04
N TRP A 86 -5.18 -4.28 12.03
CA TRP A 86 -4.60 -5.62 11.93
C TRP A 86 -3.31 -5.74 12.74
N GLY A 87 -3.47 -5.77 14.06
CA GLY A 87 -2.40 -6.08 15.02
C GLY A 87 -2.85 -7.15 16.02
N PRO A 88 -1.98 -7.53 16.97
CA PRO A 88 -0.62 -7.01 17.18
C PRO A 88 0.39 -7.42 16.08
N PRO A 89 1.53 -6.71 15.94
CA PRO A 89 1.92 -5.54 16.74
C PRO A 89 1.35 -4.22 16.21
N PHE A 90 1.21 -3.26 17.10
CA PHE A 90 0.85 -1.87 16.80
C PHE A 90 2.09 -0.98 16.93
N MET A 91 2.13 0.12 16.20
CA MET A 91 3.18 1.12 16.37
C MET A 91 3.09 1.72 17.78
N HIS A 92 4.23 1.94 18.42
CA HIS A 92 4.28 2.57 19.74
C HIS A 92 3.60 3.95 19.70
N ASN A 93 2.79 4.27 20.71
CA ASN A 93 2.00 5.52 20.81
C ASN A 93 1.07 5.83 19.61
N SER A 94 0.75 4.82 18.77
CA SER A 94 -0.18 4.95 17.67
C SER A 94 -1.29 3.90 17.74
N LYS A 95 -2.44 4.21 17.15
CA LYS A 95 -3.57 3.27 16.99
C LYS A 95 -3.44 2.42 15.73
N ASP A 96 -2.48 2.75 14.87
CA ASP A 96 -2.26 2.05 13.60
C ASP A 96 -1.33 0.84 13.80
N SER A 97 -1.71 -0.27 13.17
CA SER A 97 -0.91 -1.49 13.13
C SER A 97 0.39 -1.28 12.34
N VAL A 98 1.41 -2.10 12.61
CA VAL A 98 2.60 -2.15 11.73
C VAL A 98 2.24 -2.59 10.31
N TYR A 99 1.12 -3.31 10.16
CA TYR A 99 0.63 -3.80 8.88
C TYR A 99 0.21 -2.65 7.97
N PHE A 100 -0.55 -1.68 8.50
CA PHE A 100 -0.91 -0.48 7.74
C PHE A 100 0.33 0.33 7.35
N MET A 101 1.29 0.46 8.28
CA MET A 101 2.52 1.21 8.04
C MET A 101 3.35 0.64 6.90
N ALA A 102 3.33 -0.67 6.71
CA ALA A 102 4.14 -1.36 5.70
C ALA A 102 3.74 -1.05 4.25
N ALA A 103 2.50 -0.59 3.99
CA ALA A 103 1.92 -0.48 2.65
C ALA A 103 1.34 0.90 2.28
N ASN A 104 1.61 1.96 3.07
CA ASN A 104 0.93 3.26 2.90
C ASN A 104 1.82 4.51 3.03
N ARG A 105 3.15 4.37 2.96
CA ARG A 105 4.07 5.54 2.85
C ARG A 105 3.82 6.33 1.55
N ASN A 106 4.26 7.58 1.50
CA ASN A 106 4.08 8.50 0.36
C ASN A 106 2.61 8.83 0.01
N LYS A 107 1.64 8.50 0.87
CA LYS A 107 0.21 8.75 0.62
C LYS A 107 -0.33 9.90 1.47
N LYS A 108 -1.31 10.61 0.92
CA LYS A 108 -2.15 11.58 1.63
C LYS A 108 -3.50 10.95 1.98
N SER A 109 -3.78 10.75 3.27
CA SER A 109 -5.07 10.22 3.74
C SER A 109 -6.17 11.29 3.71
N VAL A 110 -7.27 11.01 3.02
CA VAL A 110 -8.45 11.87 2.88
C VAL A 110 -9.71 11.10 3.28
N CYS A 111 -10.44 11.59 4.27
CA CYS A 111 -11.65 10.91 4.74
C CYS A 111 -12.89 11.31 3.92
N VAL A 112 -13.42 10.38 3.13
CA VAL A 112 -14.67 10.58 2.38
C VAL A 112 -15.58 9.37 2.53
N ASN A 113 -16.84 9.59 2.89
CA ASN A 113 -17.86 8.55 2.84
C ASN A 113 -18.37 8.42 1.40
N LEU A 114 -17.98 7.34 0.72
CA LEU A 114 -18.32 7.11 -0.70
C LEU A 114 -19.83 7.12 -1.00
N LYS A 115 -20.71 6.88 -0.01
CA LYS A 115 -22.16 6.91 -0.22
C LYS A 115 -22.73 8.33 -0.23
N THR A 116 -22.18 9.22 0.59
CA THR A 116 -22.73 10.57 0.81
C THR A 116 -21.84 11.67 0.23
N GLY A 117 -20.63 11.33 -0.22
CA GLY A 117 -19.66 12.25 -0.81
C GLY A 117 -19.17 11.75 -2.17
N ARG A 118 -20.03 11.14 -2.99
CA ARG A 118 -19.63 10.68 -4.34
C ARG A 118 -19.23 11.86 -5.24
N GLU A 119 -19.84 13.02 -5.02
CA GLU A 119 -19.59 14.23 -5.79
C GLU A 119 -18.15 14.70 -5.55
N VAL A 120 -17.64 14.59 -4.31
CA VAL A 120 -16.22 14.83 -4.00
C VAL A 120 -15.31 13.86 -4.78
N ILE A 121 -15.70 12.58 -4.89
CA ILE A 121 -14.94 11.58 -5.66
C ILE A 121 -14.97 11.89 -7.15
N HIS A 122 -16.10 12.38 -7.68
CA HIS A 122 -16.20 12.82 -9.08
C HIS A 122 -15.28 14.01 -9.36
N GLU A 123 -15.26 15.01 -8.49
CA GLU A 123 -14.34 16.15 -8.64
C GLU A 123 -12.86 15.73 -8.52
N LEU A 124 -12.53 14.84 -7.58
CA LEU A 124 -11.19 14.27 -7.49
C LEU A 124 -10.81 13.48 -8.75
N ALA A 125 -11.72 12.67 -9.30
CA ALA A 125 -11.48 11.91 -10.52
C ALA A 125 -11.18 12.80 -11.73
N LYS A 126 -11.75 14.02 -11.80
CA LYS A 126 -11.42 15.02 -12.84
C LYS A 126 -10.02 15.61 -12.67
N LYS A 127 -9.48 15.62 -11.45
CA LYS A 127 -8.15 16.15 -11.11
C LYS A 127 -7.05 15.08 -11.13
N CYS A 128 -7.42 13.81 -11.09
CA CYS A 128 -6.49 12.68 -11.03
C CYS A 128 -6.27 12.03 -12.41
N ASP A 129 -5.11 11.39 -12.54
CA ASP A 129 -4.70 10.66 -13.74
C ASP A 129 -5.08 9.18 -13.69
N VAL A 130 -5.03 8.62 -12.49
CA VAL A 130 -5.29 7.21 -12.22
C VAL A 130 -6.27 7.10 -11.06
N LEU A 131 -7.23 6.19 -11.16
CA LEU A 131 -8.01 5.69 -10.04
C LEU A 131 -7.70 4.22 -9.85
N VAL A 132 -7.42 3.82 -8.61
CA VAL A 132 -7.24 2.40 -8.26
C VAL A 132 -8.28 2.01 -7.22
N GLU A 133 -8.95 0.87 -7.43
CA GLU A 133 -9.96 0.36 -6.52
C GLU A 133 -9.91 -1.17 -6.42
N ASN A 134 -10.44 -1.73 -5.32
CA ASN A 134 -10.47 -3.17 -5.10
C ASN A 134 -11.78 -3.67 -4.46
N TYR A 135 -12.91 -3.17 -4.95
CA TYR A 135 -14.23 -3.64 -4.56
C TYR A 135 -14.66 -4.84 -5.42
N VAL A 136 -15.60 -5.62 -4.89
CA VAL A 136 -16.23 -6.70 -5.69
C VAL A 136 -16.89 -6.06 -6.93
N PRO A 137 -16.75 -6.66 -8.13
CA PRO A 137 -17.36 -6.16 -9.36
C PRO A 137 -18.82 -5.73 -9.19
N GLY A 138 -19.20 -4.58 -9.76
CA GLY A 138 -20.56 -4.02 -9.64
C GLY A 138 -20.76 -3.09 -8.44
N LYS A 139 -19.91 -3.17 -7.41
CA LYS A 139 -20.14 -2.42 -6.16
C LYS A 139 -20.01 -0.92 -6.34
N LEU A 140 -18.96 -0.46 -7.04
CA LEU A 140 -18.77 0.96 -7.31
C LEU A 140 -19.72 1.47 -8.40
N ASP A 141 -20.12 0.61 -9.35
CA ASP A 141 -21.18 0.95 -10.32
C ASP A 141 -22.48 1.35 -9.60
N ALA A 142 -22.89 0.57 -8.59
CA ALA A 142 -24.07 0.87 -7.76
C ALA A 142 -23.94 2.17 -6.92
N LEU A 143 -22.72 2.68 -6.74
CA LEU A 143 -22.46 3.96 -6.06
C LEU A 143 -22.28 5.13 -7.04
N GLY A 144 -22.33 4.87 -8.36
CA GLY A 144 -22.02 5.88 -9.38
C GLY A 144 -20.53 6.21 -9.48
N LEU A 145 -19.66 5.28 -9.05
CA LEU A 145 -18.19 5.39 -9.08
C LEU A 145 -17.56 4.32 -9.99
N GLY A 146 -18.39 3.72 -10.85
CA GLY A 146 -18.01 2.73 -11.84
C GLY A 146 -17.24 3.33 -13.01
N TYR A 147 -16.57 2.47 -13.79
CA TYR A 147 -15.74 2.91 -14.92
C TYR A 147 -16.52 3.76 -15.93
N GLU A 148 -17.69 3.32 -16.39
CA GLU A 148 -18.45 4.05 -17.42
C GLU A 148 -18.91 5.42 -16.92
N THR A 149 -19.29 5.54 -15.65
CA THR A 149 -19.65 6.83 -15.03
C THR A 149 -18.44 7.76 -14.95
N LEU A 150 -17.30 7.26 -14.47
CA LEU A 150 -16.11 8.10 -14.30
C LEU A 150 -15.45 8.46 -15.64
N LYS A 151 -15.50 7.57 -16.63
CA LYS A 151 -15.05 7.84 -18.00
C LYS A 151 -15.82 8.98 -18.65
N ALA A 152 -17.13 9.09 -18.39
CA ALA A 152 -17.95 10.17 -18.93
C ALA A 152 -17.56 11.55 -18.39
N ILE A 153 -17.11 11.62 -17.12
CA ILE A 153 -16.69 12.88 -16.48
C ILE A 153 -15.18 13.17 -16.63
N ALA A 154 -14.36 12.14 -16.77
CA ALA A 154 -12.90 12.19 -16.83
C ALA A 154 -12.38 11.19 -17.90
N PRO A 155 -12.49 11.51 -19.20
CA PRO A 155 -12.20 10.57 -20.28
C PRO A 155 -10.72 10.19 -20.42
N SER A 156 -9.82 10.96 -19.81
CA SER A 156 -8.37 10.68 -19.71
C SER A 156 -7.99 9.81 -18.51
N LEU A 157 -8.94 9.47 -17.62
CA LEU A 157 -8.67 8.70 -16.40
C LEU A 157 -8.31 7.24 -16.72
N VAL A 158 -7.18 6.77 -16.18
CA VAL A 158 -6.87 5.34 -16.14
C VAL A 158 -7.57 4.74 -14.92
N TYR A 159 -8.53 3.84 -15.14
CA TYR A 159 -9.29 3.19 -14.07
C TYR A 159 -8.77 1.76 -13.87
N CYS A 160 -8.17 1.46 -12.73
CA CYS A 160 -7.64 0.15 -12.41
C CYS A 160 -8.48 -0.54 -11.33
N SER A 161 -9.08 -1.68 -11.69
CA SER A 161 -9.86 -2.54 -10.80
C SER A 161 -9.04 -3.78 -10.41
N ILE A 162 -8.83 -3.98 -9.11
CA ILE A 162 -8.13 -5.15 -8.57
C ILE A 162 -9.11 -6.03 -7.81
N THR A 163 -9.39 -7.23 -8.32
CA THR A 163 -10.45 -8.10 -7.78
C THR A 163 -9.92 -9.49 -7.43
N GLY A 164 -10.75 -10.30 -6.75
CA GLY A 164 -10.39 -11.70 -6.45
C GLY A 164 -10.25 -12.57 -7.71
N PHE A 165 -11.27 -12.53 -8.56
CA PHE A 165 -11.44 -13.47 -9.68
C PHE A 165 -11.74 -12.81 -11.03
N GLY A 166 -11.68 -11.47 -11.12
CA GLY A 166 -12.00 -10.74 -12.33
C GLY A 166 -13.47 -10.34 -12.43
N SER A 167 -13.78 -9.56 -13.48
CA SER A 167 -15.13 -9.07 -13.80
C SER A 167 -16.00 -10.09 -14.54
N GLU A 168 -15.37 -11.16 -15.06
CA GLU A 168 -15.97 -12.21 -15.89
C GLU A 168 -15.89 -13.60 -15.24
N GLY A 169 -16.58 -14.58 -15.84
CA GLY A 169 -16.57 -15.96 -15.39
C GLY A 169 -17.46 -16.26 -14.17
N PRO A 170 -17.53 -17.53 -13.75
CA PRO A 170 -18.46 -17.98 -12.71
C PRO A 170 -18.13 -17.45 -11.31
N TYR A 171 -16.91 -16.96 -11.10
CA TYR A 171 -16.42 -16.49 -9.80
C TYR A 171 -16.40 -14.97 -9.65
N ARG A 172 -16.91 -14.21 -10.64
CA ARG A 172 -16.89 -12.73 -10.64
C ARG A 172 -17.47 -12.06 -9.39
N SER A 173 -18.43 -12.70 -8.72
CA SER A 173 -19.07 -12.18 -7.50
C SER A 173 -18.48 -12.74 -6.21
N LYS A 174 -17.51 -13.67 -6.29
CA LYS A 174 -16.88 -14.24 -5.10
C LYS A 174 -15.93 -13.22 -4.45
N PRO A 175 -15.95 -13.09 -3.12
CA PRO A 175 -14.92 -12.33 -2.42
C PRO A 175 -13.56 -13.03 -2.60
N GLY A 176 -12.50 -12.25 -2.79
CA GLY A 176 -11.14 -12.77 -2.96
C GLY A 176 -10.20 -12.21 -1.90
N TYR A 177 -9.45 -13.11 -1.28
CA TYR A 177 -8.26 -12.83 -0.49
C TYR A 177 -7.08 -13.61 -1.07
N ASP A 178 -5.87 -13.11 -0.85
CA ASP A 178 -4.60 -13.73 -1.24
C ASP A 178 -4.61 -15.26 -1.05
N VAL A 179 -4.82 -15.71 0.19
CA VAL A 179 -4.74 -17.15 0.52
C VAL A 179 -5.78 -17.98 -0.21
N ILE A 180 -6.96 -17.42 -0.51
CA ILE A 180 -8.01 -18.12 -1.24
C ILE A 180 -7.63 -18.26 -2.71
N ALA A 181 -7.13 -17.18 -3.33
CA ALA A 181 -6.63 -17.22 -4.70
C ALA A 181 -5.43 -18.17 -4.84
N ALA A 182 -4.48 -18.12 -3.90
CA ALA A 182 -3.32 -19.01 -3.84
C ALA A 182 -3.69 -20.48 -3.62
N SER A 183 -4.75 -20.75 -2.85
CA SER A 183 -5.25 -22.12 -2.66
C SER A 183 -5.86 -22.64 -3.95
N MET A 184 -6.71 -21.84 -4.58
CA MET A 184 -7.43 -22.25 -5.79
C MET A 184 -6.53 -22.38 -7.01
N GLY A 185 -5.52 -21.53 -7.16
CA GLY A 185 -4.58 -21.62 -8.29
C GLY A 185 -3.36 -22.51 -8.00
N GLY A 186 -3.41 -23.35 -6.96
CA GLY A 186 -2.46 -24.44 -6.76
C GLY A 186 -1.16 -24.10 -6.03
N LEU A 187 -0.93 -22.84 -5.62
CA LEU A 187 0.31 -22.47 -4.93
C LEU A 187 0.48 -23.22 -3.60
N LEU A 188 -0.59 -23.36 -2.81
CA LEU A 188 -0.52 -24.11 -1.54
C LEU A 188 -0.28 -25.61 -1.78
N HIS A 189 -0.83 -26.18 -2.85
CA HIS A 189 -0.64 -27.60 -3.18
C HIS A 189 0.83 -27.94 -3.40
N ILE A 190 1.60 -27.02 -4.00
CA ILE A 190 3.02 -27.22 -4.33
C ILE A 190 3.98 -26.66 -3.27
N THR A 191 3.48 -26.01 -2.22
CA THR A 191 4.30 -25.37 -1.18
C THR A 191 4.26 -26.16 0.13
N GLY A 192 5.42 -26.43 0.72
CA GLY A 192 5.59 -27.15 1.98
C GLY A 192 6.56 -28.32 1.85
N SER A 193 6.77 -29.06 2.94
CA SER A 193 7.58 -30.28 2.94
C SER A 193 6.98 -31.34 2.01
N GLU A 194 7.83 -32.18 1.39
CA GLU A 194 7.43 -33.20 0.40
C GLU A 194 6.26 -34.07 0.90
N ASP A 195 6.39 -34.63 2.10
CA ASP A 195 5.36 -35.47 2.74
C ASP A 195 4.47 -34.71 3.75
N GLY A 196 4.62 -33.39 3.83
CA GLY A 196 3.86 -32.53 4.75
C GLY A 196 2.49 -32.11 4.21
N PRO A 197 1.63 -31.52 5.06
CA PRO A 197 0.41 -30.86 4.59
C PRO A 197 0.73 -29.62 3.73
N PRO A 198 -0.20 -29.16 2.87
CA PRO A 198 -0.06 -27.90 2.16
C PRO A 198 0.25 -26.73 3.09
N ALA A 199 1.19 -25.87 2.69
CA ALA A 199 1.59 -24.69 3.44
C ALA A 199 1.41 -23.42 2.61
N LYS A 200 1.04 -22.31 3.25
CA LYS A 200 1.06 -21.00 2.59
C LYS A 200 2.45 -20.38 2.67
N VAL A 201 2.76 -19.49 1.73
CA VAL A 201 3.92 -18.60 1.83
C VAL A 201 3.74 -17.66 3.03
N GLY A 202 4.86 -17.28 3.67
CA GLY A 202 4.86 -16.46 4.90
C GLY A 202 4.28 -15.05 4.73
N ILE A 203 4.11 -14.59 3.49
CA ILE A 203 3.55 -13.27 3.13
C ILE A 203 2.40 -13.44 2.12
N ALA A 204 1.62 -12.38 1.93
CA ALA A 204 0.57 -12.32 0.91
C ALA A 204 1.17 -12.12 -0.50
N ILE A 205 1.85 -13.15 -1.00
CA ILE A 205 2.62 -13.07 -2.25
C ILE A 205 1.75 -12.85 -3.48
N THR A 206 0.50 -13.36 -3.48
CA THR A 206 -0.45 -13.14 -4.56
C THR A 206 -0.93 -11.69 -4.57
N ASP A 207 -1.19 -11.11 -3.40
CA ASP A 207 -1.52 -9.69 -3.30
C ASP A 207 -0.36 -8.81 -3.81
N ILE A 208 0.88 -9.10 -3.41
CA ILE A 208 2.07 -8.37 -3.85
C ILE A 208 2.26 -8.48 -5.36
N ALA A 209 2.22 -9.71 -5.90
CA ALA A 209 2.35 -9.95 -7.33
C ALA A 209 1.25 -9.22 -8.11
N THR A 210 0.00 -9.27 -7.64
CA THR A 210 -1.13 -8.59 -8.30
C THR A 210 -0.96 -7.09 -8.27
N GLY A 211 -0.48 -6.52 -7.16
CA GLY A 211 -0.13 -5.12 -7.06
C GLY A 211 0.96 -4.71 -8.06
N LEU A 212 1.96 -5.57 -8.28
CA LEU A 212 3.02 -5.32 -9.27
C LEU A 212 2.53 -5.44 -10.73
N TYR A 213 1.64 -6.39 -11.03
CA TYR A 213 0.97 -6.46 -12.34
C TYR A 213 0.11 -5.22 -12.58
N ALA A 214 -0.65 -4.77 -11.58
CA ALA A 214 -1.46 -3.56 -11.65
C ALA A 214 -0.58 -2.32 -11.88
N HIS A 215 0.53 -2.20 -11.14
CA HIS A 215 1.53 -1.14 -11.31
C HIS A 215 2.07 -1.10 -12.75
N GLY A 216 2.51 -2.24 -13.30
CA GLY A 216 3.00 -2.30 -14.68
C GLY A 216 1.93 -1.95 -15.72
N ALA A 217 0.70 -2.41 -15.53
CA ALA A 217 -0.42 -2.08 -16.41
C ALA A 217 -0.79 -0.59 -16.37
N ILE A 218 -0.75 0.05 -15.20
CA ILE A 218 -0.98 1.49 -15.04
C ILE A 218 0.10 2.29 -15.78
N LEU A 219 1.38 1.94 -15.64
CA LEU A 219 2.47 2.60 -16.36
C LEU A 219 2.28 2.50 -17.89
N ALA A 220 1.94 1.30 -18.39
CA ALA A 220 1.66 1.10 -19.80
C ALA A 220 0.44 1.92 -20.29
N ALA A 221 -0.61 2.01 -19.47
CA ALA A 221 -1.79 2.81 -19.78
C ALA A 221 -1.51 4.32 -19.78
N LEU A 222 -0.70 4.81 -18.85
CA LEU A 222 -0.27 6.22 -18.83
C LEU A 222 0.56 6.57 -20.08
N LEU A 223 1.45 5.66 -20.50
CA LEU A 223 2.22 5.82 -21.74
C LEU A 223 1.32 5.82 -22.99
N GLN A 224 0.34 4.93 -23.05
CA GLN A 224 -0.65 4.91 -24.14
C GLN A 224 -1.50 6.20 -24.14
N ARG A 225 -1.92 6.65 -22.96
CA ARG A 225 -2.70 7.88 -22.80
C ARG A 225 -1.94 9.09 -23.32
N HIS A 226 -0.64 9.19 -23.10
CA HIS A 226 0.17 10.28 -23.65
C HIS A 226 0.09 10.38 -25.18
N ARG A 227 -0.07 9.25 -25.88
CA ARG A 227 -0.19 9.19 -27.34
C ARG A 227 -1.62 9.43 -27.85
N THR A 228 -2.61 9.07 -27.05
CA THR A 228 -4.02 9.02 -27.49
C THR A 228 -4.90 10.10 -26.86
N GLY A 229 -4.45 10.74 -25.79
CA GLY A 229 -5.24 11.62 -24.93
C GLY A 229 -6.32 10.91 -24.12
N ARG A 230 -6.47 9.58 -24.23
CA ARG A 230 -7.58 8.82 -23.62
C ARG A 230 -7.09 7.86 -22.55
N GLY A 231 -7.85 7.76 -21.47
CA GLY A 231 -7.66 6.73 -20.46
C GLY A 231 -8.29 5.41 -20.88
N GLN A 232 -8.21 4.41 -20.01
CA GLN A 232 -8.79 3.08 -20.23
C GLN A 232 -9.11 2.40 -18.91
N LYS A 233 -9.89 1.32 -18.98
CA LYS A 233 -10.10 0.40 -17.87
C LYS A 233 -9.02 -0.67 -17.87
N ILE A 234 -8.49 -0.97 -16.70
CA ILE A 234 -7.59 -2.10 -16.43
C ILE A 234 -8.33 -3.00 -15.44
N ASP A 235 -8.52 -4.26 -15.81
CA ASP A 235 -9.06 -5.30 -14.92
C ASP A 235 -7.93 -6.29 -14.61
N VAL A 236 -7.52 -6.37 -13.34
CA VAL A 236 -6.52 -7.31 -12.85
C VAL A 236 -7.10 -8.09 -11.66
N ASN A 237 -6.70 -9.35 -11.49
CA ASN A 237 -7.25 -10.18 -10.43
C ASN A 237 -6.24 -11.14 -9.80
N LEU A 238 -6.48 -11.45 -8.52
CA LEU A 238 -5.61 -12.30 -7.70
C LEU A 238 -5.45 -13.70 -8.30
N PHE A 239 -6.56 -14.32 -8.71
CA PHE A 239 -6.56 -15.70 -9.19
C PHE A 239 -5.74 -15.89 -10.48
N SER A 240 -5.99 -15.06 -11.49
CA SER A 240 -5.26 -15.11 -12.76
C SER A 240 -3.79 -14.77 -12.56
N THR A 241 -3.49 -13.80 -11.69
CA THR A 241 -2.12 -13.45 -11.33
C THR A 241 -1.39 -14.64 -10.70
N GLN A 242 -2.03 -15.33 -9.75
CA GLN A 242 -1.38 -16.46 -9.09
C GLN A 242 -1.13 -17.61 -10.05
N VAL A 243 -2.10 -17.94 -10.91
CA VAL A 243 -1.92 -18.97 -11.95
C VAL A 243 -0.77 -18.61 -12.88
N ALA A 244 -0.66 -17.33 -13.29
CA ALA A 244 0.47 -16.87 -14.11
C ALA A 244 1.83 -17.01 -13.39
N CYS A 245 1.86 -16.81 -12.06
CA CYS A 245 3.06 -16.97 -11.25
C CYS A 245 3.55 -18.42 -11.10
N LEU A 246 2.79 -19.44 -11.53
CA LEU A 246 3.24 -20.85 -11.49
C LEU A 246 4.33 -21.18 -12.52
N ILE A 247 4.50 -20.35 -13.55
CA ILE A 247 5.61 -20.41 -14.52
C ILE A 247 5.92 -21.84 -15.03
N ASN A 248 7.09 -22.39 -14.71
CA ASN A 248 7.53 -23.71 -15.14
C ASN A 248 6.67 -24.85 -14.57
N VAL A 249 6.09 -24.71 -13.38
CA VAL A 249 5.22 -25.74 -12.79
C VAL A 249 3.93 -25.87 -13.60
N ALA A 250 3.32 -24.75 -13.99
CA ALA A 250 2.19 -24.76 -14.90
C ALA A 250 2.58 -25.34 -16.27
N SER A 251 3.76 -24.99 -16.79
CA SER A 251 4.26 -25.53 -18.06
C SER A 251 4.44 -27.04 -18.03
N ASN A 252 4.96 -27.59 -16.92
CA ASN A 252 5.13 -29.04 -16.73
C ASN A 252 3.78 -29.79 -16.85
N TYR A 253 2.73 -29.26 -16.22
CA TYR A 253 1.41 -29.87 -16.32
C TYR A 253 0.82 -29.69 -17.73
N LEU A 254 0.79 -28.45 -18.24
CA LEU A 254 0.15 -28.13 -19.52
C LEU A 254 0.79 -28.83 -20.73
N ASN A 255 2.11 -29.04 -20.71
CA ASN A 255 2.85 -29.56 -21.87
C ASN A 255 3.33 -31.01 -21.70
N ALA A 256 3.46 -31.50 -20.46
CA ALA A 256 3.97 -32.85 -20.19
C ALA A 256 3.03 -33.70 -19.32
N ASN A 257 1.85 -33.20 -18.96
CA ASN A 257 0.88 -33.88 -18.09
C ASN A 257 1.50 -34.40 -16.78
N LYS A 258 2.52 -33.69 -16.29
CA LYS A 258 3.24 -34.03 -15.07
C LYS A 258 2.59 -33.32 -13.89
N GLU A 259 1.99 -34.10 -13.00
CA GLU A 259 1.38 -33.56 -11.79
C GLU A 259 2.43 -32.95 -10.86
N ALA A 260 2.12 -31.80 -10.30
CA ALA A 260 3.00 -31.09 -9.40
C ALA A 260 2.88 -31.63 -7.97
N ARG A 261 3.98 -31.55 -7.22
CA ARG A 261 4.04 -31.96 -5.82
C ARG A 261 4.89 -30.99 -5.01
N ARG A 262 4.83 -31.13 -3.68
CA ARG A 262 5.70 -30.40 -2.75
C ARG A 262 7.11 -30.96 -2.80
N TRP A 263 8.09 -30.07 -2.68
CA TRP A 263 9.52 -30.43 -2.72
C TRP A 263 10.30 -29.90 -1.50
N GLY A 264 9.63 -29.32 -0.50
CA GLY A 264 10.31 -28.60 0.56
C GLY A 264 11.05 -27.39 -0.02
N THR A 265 12.36 -27.35 0.18
CA THR A 265 13.25 -26.31 -0.37
C THR A 265 13.88 -26.73 -1.71
N ALA A 266 13.63 -27.95 -2.19
CA ALA A 266 14.28 -28.47 -3.38
C ALA A 266 13.61 -28.02 -4.68
N HIS A 267 14.42 -27.87 -5.73
CA HIS A 267 13.93 -27.69 -7.09
C HIS A 267 13.55 -29.03 -7.71
N GLU A 268 12.45 -29.07 -8.46
CA GLU A 268 11.97 -30.29 -9.11
C GLU A 268 12.95 -30.82 -10.18
N SER A 269 13.55 -29.91 -10.95
CA SER A 269 14.27 -30.27 -12.18
C SER A 269 15.79 -30.05 -12.12
N ILE A 270 16.32 -29.55 -11.00
CA ILE A 270 17.73 -29.17 -10.87
C ILE A 270 18.25 -29.72 -9.55
N VAL A 271 19.39 -30.43 -9.58
CA VAL A 271 20.00 -31.05 -8.39
C VAL A 271 21.52 -30.84 -8.43
N PRO A 272 22.18 -30.45 -7.33
CA PRO A 272 21.58 -29.94 -6.08
C PRO A 272 21.06 -28.51 -6.26
N TYR A 273 19.81 -28.28 -5.91
CA TYR A 273 19.21 -26.95 -5.79
C TYR A 273 18.21 -26.98 -4.64
N GLU A 274 18.72 -26.91 -3.41
CA GLU A 274 17.93 -27.06 -2.18
C GLU A 274 18.65 -26.54 -0.94
N ALA A 275 17.94 -26.53 0.18
CA ALA A 275 18.51 -26.18 1.48
C ALA A 275 19.07 -27.40 2.20
N PHE A 276 20.25 -27.25 2.78
CA PHE A 276 20.97 -28.25 3.54
C PHE A 276 21.18 -27.76 4.97
N GLU A 277 20.94 -28.64 5.93
CA GLU A 277 21.23 -28.41 7.34
C GLU A 277 22.74 -28.36 7.58
N THR A 278 23.17 -27.40 8.41
CA THR A 278 24.54 -27.22 8.91
C THR A 278 24.54 -27.40 10.43
N GLN A 279 25.69 -27.26 11.10
CA GLN A 279 25.72 -27.34 12.57
C GLN A 279 24.90 -26.26 13.28
N THR A 280 24.64 -25.12 12.63
CA THR A 280 24.07 -23.92 13.26
C THR A 280 22.83 -23.39 12.55
N GLY A 281 22.30 -24.10 11.55
CA GLY A 281 21.17 -23.63 10.75
C GLY A 281 21.10 -24.31 9.39
N TYR A 282 20.82 -23.52 8.34
CA TYR A 282 20.69 -24.01 6.97
C TYR A 282 21.42 -23.10 5.99
N ILE A 283 21.96 -23.71 4.92
CA ILE A 283 22.41 -23.01 3.72
C ILE A 283 21.64 -23.53 2.51
N THR A 284 21.37 -22.68 1.54
CA THR A 284 20.78 -23.08 0.25
C THR A 284 21.88 -23.09 -0.81
N LEU A 285 22.01 -24.21 -1.51
CA LEU A 285 22.90 -24.36 -2.66
C LEU A 285 22.08 -24.36 -3.94
N GLY A 286 22.55 -23.68 -4.98
CA GLY A 286 21.94 -23.71 -6.31
C GLY A 286 22.96 -24.03 -7.38
N CYS A 287 23.11 -25.29 -7.77
CA CYS A 287 23.94 -25.70 -8.90
C CYS A 287 23.08 -25.88 -10.16
N GLY A 288 23.01 -24.83 -10.97
CA GLY A 288 22.24 -24.81 -12.23
C GLY A 288 22.95 -25.46 -13.42
N SER A 289 24.24 -25.79 -13.31
CA SER A 289 25.02 -26.41 -14.38
C SER A 289 25.96 -27.51 -13.87
N ASP A 290 26.43 -28.37 -14.77
CA ASP A 290 27.37 -29.43 -14.45
C ASP A 290 28.74 -28.88 -14.02
N ALA A 291 29.18 -27.77 -14.62
CA ALA A 291 30.41 -27.08 -14.21
C ALA A 291 30.32 -26.55 -12.77
N GLN A 292 29.16 -26.02 -12.38
CA GLN A 292 28.90 -25.60 -10.99
C GLN A 292 28.93 -26.79 -10.02
N PHE A 293 28.39 -27.95 -10.42
CA PHE A 293 28.43 -29.16 -9.62
C PHE A 293 29.87 -29.68 -9.41
N VAL A 294 30.71 -29.67 -10.46
CA VAL A 294 32.14 -30.01 -10.34
C VAL A 294 32.82 -29.10 -9.31
N SER A 295 32.63 -27.78 -9.43
CA SER A 295 33.20 -26.81 -8.50
C SER A 295 32.72 -27.02 -7.06
N LEU A 296 31.44 -27.39 -6.86
CA LEU A 296 30.92 -27.76 -5.54
C LEU A 296 31.64 -29.00 -4.99
N CYS A 297 31.76 -30.07 -5.78
CA CYS A 297 32.44 -31.30 -5.38
C CYS A 297 33.91 -31.06 -4.98
N GLU A 298 34.62 -30.22 -5.72
CA GLU A 298 36.00 -29.82 -5.40
C GLU A 298 36.09 -29.10 -4.05
N LEU A 299 35.23 -28.09 -3.82
CA LEU A 299 35.20 -27.33 -2.56
C LEU A 299 34.79 -28.20 -1.36
N LEU A 300 33.95 -29.21 -1.58
CA LEU A 300 33.54 -30.17 -0.56
C LEU A 300 34.58 -31.28 -0.30
N GLY A 301 35.65 -31.36 -1.10
CA GLY A 301 36.68 -32.40 -0.99
C GLY A 301 36.22 -33.79 -1.45
N VAL A 302 35.28 -33.83 -2.40
CA VAL A 302 34.67 -35.06 -2.97
C VAL A 302 34.61 -34.98 -4.50
N ALA A 303 35.70 -34.54 -5.12
CA ALA A 303 35.79 -34.29 -6.56
C ALA A 303 35.44 -35.53 -7.41
N GLU A 304 35.65 -36.73 -6.88
CA GLU A 304 35.29 -38.00 -7.51
C GLU A 304 33.79 -38.14 -7.77
N LEU A 305 32.92 -37.51 -6.97
CA LEU A 305 31.48 -37.55 -7.19
C LEU A 305 31.09 -36.92 -8.54
N ALA A 306 31.83 -35.91 -9.00
CA ALA A 306 31.55 -35.26 -10.27
C ALA A 306 31.88 -36.14 -11.48
N GLN A 307 32.70 -37.18 -11.29
CA GLN A 307 33.06 -38.16 -12.32
C GLN A 307 32.20 -39.44 -12.25
N ASP A 308 31.38 -39.59 -11.22
CA ASP A 308 30.48 -40.73 -11.09
C ASP A 308 29.39 -40.66 -12.18
N SER A 309 29.21 -41.76 -12.91
CA SER A 309 28.18 -41.92 -13.94
C SER A 309 26.76 -41.55 -13.45
N ARG A 310 26.49 -41.67 -12.15
CA ARG A 310 25.22 -41.31 -11.53
C ARG A 310 25.03 -39.79 -11.39
N PHE A 311 26.12 -39.01 -11.32
CA PHE A 311 26.07 -37.58 -11.00
C PHE A 311 26.69 -36.66 -12.06
N ILE A 312 27.23 -37.24 -13.14
CA ILE A 312 27.95 -36.51 -14.20
C ILE A 312 27.12 -35.42 -14.90
N SER A 313 25.79 -35.57 -14.98
CA SER A 313 24.88 -34.61 -15.61
C SER A 313 23.71 -34.26 -14.70
N ASN A 314 23.10 -33.08 -14.89
CA ASN A 314 21.89 -32.73 -14.12
C ASN A 314 20.79 -33.79 -14.25
N ARG A 315 20.60 -34.36 -15.45
CA ARG A 315 19.61 -35.41 -15.67
C ARG A 315 19.87 -36.62 -14.77
N THR A 316 21.09 -37.14 -14.76
CA THR A 316 21.44 -38.28 -13.92
C THR A 316 21.38 -37.91 -12.44
N ARG A 317 21.76 -36.68 -12.04
CA ARG A 317 21.58 -36.20 -10.66
C ARG A 317 20.11 -36.12 -10.23
N VAL A 318 19.19 -35.78 -11.14
CA VAL A 318 17.75 -35.81 -10.88
C VAL A 318 17.28 -37.26 -10.68
N ASP A 319 17.71 -38.19 -11.54
CA ASP A 319 17.36 -39.61 -11.45
C ASP A 319 17.91 -40.26 -10.16
N HIS A 320 19.09 -39.83 -9.71
CA HIS A 320 19.78 -40.33 -8.51
C HIS A 320 19.74 -39.36 -7.31
N ARG A 321 18.75 -38.45 -7.26
CA ARG A 321 18.66 -37.37 -6.27
C ARG A 321 18.84 -37.83 -4.83
N LYS A 322 18.07 -38.84 -4.41
CA LYS A 322 18.05 -39.29 -3.01
C LYS A 322 19.44 -39.66 -2.51
N GLU A 323 20.23 -40.31 -3.37
CA GLU A 323 21.59 -40.71 -3.04
C GLU A 323 22.52 -39.50 -2.95
N LEU A 324 22.54 -38.64 -3.97
CA LEU A 324 23.40 -37.46 -3.99
C LEU A 324 23.12 -36.53 -2.80
N ILE A 325 21.86 -36.25 -2.52
CA ILE A 325 21.44 -35.36 -1.43
C ILE A 325 21.81 -35.95 -0.07
N SER A 326 21.73 -37.27 0.11
CA SER A 326 22.20 -37.93 1.33
C SER A 326 23.70 -37.71 1.55
N ILE A 327 24.51 -37.83 0.50
CA ILE A 327 25.97 -37.61 0.56
C ILE A 327 26.27 -36.15 0.90
N LEU A 328 25.70 -35.21 0.16
CA LEU A 328 25.92 -33.77 0.36
C LEU A 328 25.46 -33.33 1.76
N SER A 329 24.30 -33.81 2.23
CA SER A 329 23.80 -33.51 3.57
C SER A 329 24.75 -33.99 4.68
N ALA A 330 25.32 -35.20 4.54
CA ALA A 330 26.26 -35.73 5.51
C ALA A 330 27.58 -34.93 5.58
N ILE A 331 27.96 -34.28 4.48
CA ILE A 331 29.13 -33.40 4.42
C ILE A 331 28.79 -32.03 5.03
N LEU A 332 27.69 -31.41 4.59
CA LEU A 332 27.31 -30.05 4.97
C LEU A 332 26.93 -29.92 6.45
N LYS A 333 26.52 -31.00 7.10
CA LYS A 333 26.32 -31.03 8.56
C LYS A 333 27.61 -30.91 9.39
N ARG A 334 28.80 -31.03 8.78
CA ARG A 334 30.08 -31.08 9.51
C ARG A 334 30.64 -29.72 9.90
N LYS A 335 30.10 -28.62 9.39
CA LYS A 335 30.53 -27.25 9.72
C LYS A 335 29.32 -26.35 9.98
N SER A 336 29.56 -25.22 10.63
CA SER A 336 28.57 -24.15 10.78
C SER A 336 28.28 -23.47 9.44
N SER A 337 27.15 -22.76 9.35
CA SER A 337 26.81 -21.99 8.14
C SER A 337 27.88 -20.95 7.81
N SER A 338 28.45 -20.27 8.81
CA SER A 338 29.48 -19.25 8.59
C SER A 338 30.79 -19.84 8.05
N GLU A 339 31.22 -21.00 8.52
CA GLU A 339 32.40 -21.67 7.98
C GLU A 339 32.19 -22.09 6.52
N TRP A 340 30.99 -22.57 6.16
CA TRP A 340 30.66 -22.88 4.77
C TRP A 340 30.64 -21.63 3.89
N MET A 341 30.05 -20.53 4.38
CA MET A 341 30.02 -19.28 3.62
C MET A 341 31.43 -18.72 3.35
N GLN A 342 32.38 -18.90 4.28
CA GLN A 342 33.78 -18.55 4.06
C GLN A 342 34.44 -19.48 3.04
N LEU A 343 34.19 -20.79 3.13
CA LEU A 343 34.76 -21.77 2.20
C LEU A 343 34.23 -21.59 0.76
N PHE A 344 32.97 -21.19 0.62
CA PHE A 344 32.33 -20.91 -0.66
C PHE A 344 32.51 -19.48 -1.16
N GLU A 345 33.37 -18.68 -0.51
CA GLU A 345 33.67 -17.33 -1.00
C GLU A 345 34.28 -17.39 -2.40
N GLY A 346 33.69 -16.66 -3.35
CA GLY A 346 34.11 -16.69 -4.75
C GLY A 346 33.70 -17.96 -5.52
N ALA A 347 32.86 -18.82 -4.96
CA ALA A 347 32.35 -20.00 -5.65
C ALA A 347 31.61 -19.65 -6.96
N SER A 348 31.69 -20.55 -7.93
CA SER A 348 31.04 -20.40 -9.25
C SER A 348 29.53 -20.64 -9.22
N PHE A 349 29.00 -21.11 -8.08
CA PHE A 349 27.59 -21.43 -7.87
C PHE A 349 26.96 -20.53 -6.80
N PRO A 350 25.68 -20.17 -6.96
CA PRO A 350 24.91 -19.50 -5.92
C PRO A 350 24.82 -20.30 -4.61
N VAL A 351 25.12 -19.62 -3.49
CA VAL A 351 24.94 -20.13 -2.14
C VAL A 351 24.56 -18.98 -1.19
N GLY A 352 23.72 -19.28 -0.20
CA GLY A 352 23.39 -18.32 0.86
C GLY A 352 22.74 -18.96 2.08
N PRO A 353 22.85 -18.34 3.27
CA PRO A 353 22.18 -18.82 4.47
C PRO A 353 20.66 -18.62 4.41
N ILE A 354 19.91 -19.45 5.13
CA ILE A 354 18.49 -19.16 5.43
C ILE A 354 18.43 -18.28 6.67
N ASN A 355 18.23 -16.98 6.47
CA ASN A 355 18.25 -15.97 7.52
C ASN A 355 16.90 -15.83 8.24
N SER A 356 16.96 -15.63 9.55
CA SER A 356 15.90 -15.02 10.36
C SER A 356 15.72 -13.54 10.00
N MET A 357 14.59 -12.93 10.42
CA MET A 357 14.35 -11.51 10.15
C MET A 357 15.39 -10.59 10.82
N ARG A 358 15.96 -11.01 11.97
CA ARG A 358 17.07 -10.28 12.59
C ARG A 358 18.28 -10.26 11.67
N GLU A 359 18.71 -11.44 11.21
CA GLU A 359 19.87 -11.58 10.33
C GLU A 359 19.68 -10.85 8.99
N VAL A 360 18.45 -10.85 8.43
CA VAL A 360 18.15 -10.07 7.22
C VAL A 360 18.42 -8.57 7.41
N PHE A 361 17.96 -7.97 8.52
CA PHE A 361 18.10 -6.52 8.72
C PHE A 361 19.44 -6.12 9.36
N GLU A 362 20.17 -7.07 9.95
CA GLU A 362 21.54 -6.89 10.42
C GLU A 362 22.59 -7.20 9.35
N ASP A 363 22.18 -7.74 8.19
CA ASP A 363 23.05 -8.07 7.08
C ASP A 363 23.84 -6.85 6.55
N ARG A 364 25.13 -7.06 6.31
CA ARG A 364 26.05 -5.99 5.89
C ARG A 364 25.68 -5.40 4.53
N HIS A 365 25.19 -6.21 3.60
CA HIS A 365 24.77 -5.73 2.29
C HIS A 365 23.49 -4.89 2.40
N VAL A 366 22.49 -5.36 3.15
CA VAL A 366 21.23 -4.63 3.40
C VAL A 366 21.50 -3.26 4.05
N GLN A 367 22.43 -3.20 5.01
CA GLN A 367 22.86 -1.95 5.63
C GLN A 367 23.64 -1.05 4.65
N ALA A 368 24.58 -1.61 3.89
CA ALA A 368 25.43 -0.86 2.97
C ALA A 368 24.63 -0.19 1.84
N ILE A 369 23.58 -0.86 1.32
CA ILE A 369 22.69 -0.27 0.31
C ILE A 369 21.62 0.65 0.94
N GLY A 370 21.58 0.75 2.27
CA GLY A 370 20.63 1.59 3.00
C GLY A 370 19.17 1.22 2.72
N LEU A 371 18.85 -0.06 2.61
CA LEU A 371 17.51 -0.51 2.21
C LEU A 371 16.46 -0.15 3.25
N VAL A 372 16.79 -0.20 4.54
CA VAL A 372 15.89 0.25 5.61
C VAL A 372 15.94 1.77 5.72
N LYS A 373 14.79 2.42 5.65
CA LYS A 373 14.63 3.86 5.82
C LYS A 373 13.96 4.17 7.14
N THR A 374 14.48 5.14 7.87
CA THR A 374 13.88 5.67 9.11
C THR A 374 13.32 7.05 8.81
N LEU A 375 12.05 7.28 9.18
CA LEU A 375 11.39 8.57 9.01
C LEU A 375 10.71 9.01 10.32
N PRO A 376 10.65 10.32 10.61
CA PRO A 376 9.82 10.83 11.69
C PRO A 376 8.34 10.50 11.41
N HIS A 377 7.59 10.13 12.44
CA HIS A 377 6.16 9.83 12.37
C HIS A 377 5.40 10.55 13.48
N ALA A 378 4.34 11.28 13.10
CA ALA A 378 3.65 12.24 13.98
C ALA A 378 3.23 11.69 15.36
N THR A 379 2.80 10.43 15.44
CA THR A 379 2.39 9.81 16.71
C THR A 379 3.36 8.75 17.24
N ALA A 380 4.21 8.20 16.37
CA ALA A 380 5.05 7.04 16.73
C ALA A 380 6.50 7.44 17.05
N GLY A 381 6.83 8.74 16.96
CA GLY A 381 8.19 9.25 17.00
C GLY A 381 8.90 8.98 15.68
N GLU A 382 9.21 7.71 15.42
CA GLU A 382 9.86 7.26 14.20
C GLU A 382 9.21 5.98 13.65
N VAL A 383 9.34 5.78 12.34
CA VAL A 383 8.96 4.54 11.66
C VAL A 383 10.13 4.03 10.81
N LYS A 384 10.37 2.73 10.87
CA LYS A 384 11.35 2.03 10.02
C LYS A 384 10.62 1.26 8.93
N LEU A 385 10.99 1.49 7.67
CA LEU A 385 10.33 0.93 6.50
C LEU A 385 11.36 0.31 5.56
N VAL A 386 10.98 -0.78 4.89
CA VAL A 386 11.77 -1.31 3.78
C VAL A 386 11.58 -0.39 2.57
N GLY A 387 12.70 0.17 2.10
CA GLY A 387 12.78 1.09 0.98
C GLY A 387 12.48 0.44 -0.37
N PRO A 388 12.35 1.25 -1.44
CA PRO A 388 12.14 0.74 -2.79
C PRO A 388 13.35 -0.11 -3.26
N PRO A 389 13.11 -1.29 -3.87
CA PRO A 389 14.18 -2.20 -4.26
C PRO A 389 14.82 -1.89 -5.62
N VAL A 390 14.36 -0.85 -6.32
CA VAL A 390 14.83 -0.47 -7.67
C VAL A 390 15.55 0.86 -7.61
N VAL A 391 16.80 0.89 -8.07
CA VAL A 391 17.61 2.11 -8.15
C VAL A 391 17.66 2.60 -9.60
N TYR A 392 17.34 3.87 -9.81
CA TYR A 392 17.41 4.53 -11.11
C TYR A 392 18.72 5.32 -11.24
N GLY A 393 19.37 5.23 -12.40
CA GLY A 393 20.62 5.96 -12.67
C GLY A 393 20.42 7.47 -12.80
N GLU A 394 19.27 7.89 -13.32
CA GLU A 394 18.97 9.29 -13.66
C GLU A 394 17.69 9.83 -12.99
N ALA A 395 17.01 9.02 -12.18
CA ALA A 395 15.75 9.39 -11.53
C ALA A 395 15.73 8.99 -10.06
N ARG A 396 14.75 9.50 -9.31
CA ARG A 396 14.52 9.14 -7.91
C ARG A 396 13.49 8.02 -7.77
N ASN A 397 13.67 7.18 -6.76
CA ASN A 397 12.70 6.19 -6.31
C ASN A 397 12.85 6.08 -4.79
N GLU A 398 12.06 6.84 -4.06
CA GLU A 398 12.38 7.22 -2.68
C GLU A 398 11.12 7.34 -1.82
N ILE A 399 11.32 7.12 -0.51
CA ILE A 399 10.30 7.41 0.50
C ILE A 399 10.46 8.87 0.89
N THR A 400 9.45 9.69 0.62
CA THR A 400 9.44 11.13 0.90
C THR A 400 8.57 11.48 2.10
N SER A 401 7.57 10.65 2.43
CA SER A 401 6.73 10.85 3.61
C SER A 401 6.36 9.54 4.31
N PRO A 402 6.20 9.57 5.64
CA PRO A 402 5.75 8.41 6.39
C PRO A 402 4.28 8.07 6.03
N PRO A 403 3.78 6.87 6.37
CA PRO A 403 2.37 6.55 6.24
C PRO A 403 1.49 7.56 7.00
N PRO A 404 0.36 8.00 6.42
CA PRO A 404 -0.42 9.10 6.98
C PRO A 404 -1.31 8.67 8.15
N LEU A 405 -1.53 9.60 9.10
CA LEU A 405 -2.61 9.46 10.07
C LEU A 405 -3.97 9.48 9.34
N LEU A 406 -4.99 8.87 9.95
CA LEU A 406 -6.33 8.83 9.36
C LEU A 406 -6.88 10.24 9.14
N GLY A 407 -7.17 10.57 7.88
CA GLY A 407 -7.75 11.85 7.48
C GLY A 407 -6.81 13.05 7.60
N GLN A 408 -5.51 12.83 7.80
CA GLN A 408 -4.50 13.88 8.02
C GLN A 408 -4.54 15.00 6.97
N HIS A 409 -4.88 14.68 5.73
CA HIS A 409 -4.80 15.62 4.60
C HIS A 409 -6.20 15.95 4.06
N THR A 410 -7.27 15.70 4.83
CA THR A 410 -8.63 15.89 4.33
C THR A 410 -8.90 17.33 3.96
N ASP A 411 -8.58 18.28 4.84
CA ASP A 411 -8.86 19.70 4.61
C ASP A 411 -7.94 20.28 3.53
N GLU A 412 -6.65 19.94 3.58
CA GLU A 412 -5.65 20.32 2.56
C GLU A 412 -6.14 19.92 1.16
N VAL A 413 -6.58 18.68 0.97
CA VAL A 413 -7.01 18.22 -0.35
C VAL A 413 -8.33 18.85 -0.78
N LEU A 414 -9.29 19.02 0.13
CA LEU A 414 -10.57 19.68 -0.22
C LEU A 414 -10.37 21.16 -0.58
N HIS A 415 -9.50 21.86 0.16
CA HIS A 415 -9.21 23.26 -0.09
C HIS A 415 -8.29 23.45 -1.30
N ASP A 416 -7.08 22.88 -1.28
CA ASP A 416 -6.03 23.20 -2.25
C ASP A 416 -6.24 22.55 -3.61
N LEU A 417 -6.79 21.32 -3.65
CA LEU A 417 -6.98 20.59 -4.91
C LEU A 417 -8.38 20.80 -5.52
N LEU A 418 -9.43 20.88 -4.68
CA LEU A 418 -10.81 21.04 -5.15
C LEU A 418 -11.32 22.48 -5.07
N GLY A 419 -10.66 23.37 -4.33
CA GLY A 419 -11.05 24.76 -4.20
C GLY A 419 -12.27 24.99 -3.29
N TYR A 420 -12.56 24.07 -2.37
CA TYR A 420 -13.69 24.22 -1.45
C TYR A 420 -13.37 25.28 -0.39
N GLY A 421 -14.34 26.16 -0.12
CA GLY A 421 -14.23 27.14 0.96
C GLY A 421 -14.39 26.53 2.35
N ASP A 422 -13.91 27.23 3.38
CA ASP A 422 -13.99 26.78 4.78
C ASP A 422 -15.42 26.45 5.23
N GLU A 423 -16.41 27.21 4.76
CA GLU A 423 -17.82 26.98 5.05
C GLU A 423 -18.32 25.67 4.43
N GLU A 424 -17.93 25.36 3.19
CA GLU A 424 -18.30 24.12 2.50
C GLU A 424 -17.68 22.90 3.17
N ILE A 425 -16.39 22.99 3.54
CA ILE A 425 -15.68 21.95 4.28
C ILE A 425 -16.36 21.71 5.64
N THR A 426 -16.73 22.78 6.35
CA THR A 426 -17.45 22.69 7.63
C THR A 426 -18.81 22.01 7.46
N LEU A 427 -19.58 22.37 6.43
CA LEU A 427 -20.87 21.74 6.14
C LEU A 427 -20.74 20.25 5.82
N LEU A 428 -19.70 19.84 5.07
CA LEU A 428 -19.41 18.43 4.79
C LEU A 428 -19.11 17.66 6.08
N ARG A 429 -18.38 18.26 7.03
CA ARG A 429 -18.09 17.65 8.33
C ARG A 429 -19.33 17.48 9.21
N LEU A 430 -20.19 18.49 9.27
CA LEU A 430 -21.43 18.44 10.06
C LEU A 430 -22.34 17.30 9.59
N ARG A 431 -22.41 17.04 8.28
CA ARG A 431 -23.16 15.90 7.71
C ARG A 431 -22.59 14.53 8.09
N LEU A 432 -21.32 14.45 8.51
CA LEU A 432 -20.62 13.21 8.84
C LEU A 432 -20.69 12.82 10.32
N GLN A 433 -21.16 13.70 11.21
CA GLN A 433 -21.26 13.35 12.63
C GLN A 433 -22.32 12.27 12.87
N LYS A 434 -21.91 11.15 13.47
CA LYS A 434 -22.83 10.11 13.93
C LYS A 434 -23.62 10.69 15.13
N PRO A 435 -24.95 10.56 15.18
CA PRO A 435 -25.71 10.98 16.36
C PRO A 435 -25.16 10.28 17.60
N ARG A 436 -24.91 11.01 18.70
CA ARG A 436 -24.57 10.39 20.00
C ARG A 436 -25.75 9.47 20.39
N ASN A 437 -25.47 8.19 20.61
CA ASN A 437 -26.48 7.24 21.07
C ASN A 437 -27.05 7.72 22.42
N GLY A 438 -28.38 7.83 22.53
CA GLY A 438 -29.07 8.01 23.82
C GLY A 438 -29.80 9.32 24.08
N LYS A 439 -29.73 10.35 23.21
CA LYS A 439 -30.55 11.57 23.40
C LYS A 439 -31.80 11.54 22.52
N LYS A 440 -32.99 11.46 23.16
CA LYS A 440 -34.29 11.68 22.49
C LYS A 440 -34.44 13.17 22.18
N VAL A 441 -34.74 13.49 20.92
CA VAL A 441 -35.10 14.84 20.48
C VAL A 441 -36.45 15.20 21.11
N GLN A 442 -36.50 16.27 21.91
CA GLN A 442 -37.76 16.89 22.33
C GLN A 442 -38.05 18.09 21.41
N TRP A 443 -39.22 18.07 20.78
CA TRP A 443 -39.71 19.16 19.95
C TRP A 443 -40.48 20.14 20.84
N THR A 444 -40.19 21.44 20.74
CA THR A 444 -40.95 22.52 21.38
C THR A 444 -41.65 23.36 20.30
N ASN A 445 -42.79 23.96 20.66
CA ASN A 445 -43.70 24.71 19.78
C ASN A 445 -43.14 26.06 19.27
N GLY A 446 -41.86 26.12 18.88
CA GLY A 446 -41.21 27.31 18.33
C GLY A 446 -40.10 27.03 17.33
N THR A 447 -39.95 25.78 16.86
CA THR A 447 -38.99 25.47 15.79
C THR A 447 -39.59 25.82 14.43
N VAL A 448 -39.04 26.86 13.80
CA VAL A 448 -39.44 27.27 12.45
C VAL A 448 -38.76 26.36 11.44
N ASP A 449 -39.58 25.74 10.60
CA ASP A 449 -39.18 24.85 9.51
C ASP A 449 -38.39 25.65 8.47
N ASN A 450 -37.13 25.29 8.26
CA ASN A 450 -36.32 25.87 7.21
C ASN A 450 -36.54 25.07 5.94
N GLU A 451 -37.74 25.15 5.35
CA GLU A 451 -38.00 24.85 3.93
C GLU A 451 -39.49 24.95 3.59
N HIS A 452 -39.85 25.93 2.76
CA HIS A 452 -41.02 25.83 1.88
C HIS A 452 -40.77 24.79 0.76
N MET A 453 -40.45 23.54 1.10
CA MET A 453 -40.49 22.42 0.15
C MET A 453 -41.02 21.15 0.81
N ASN A 454 -42.30 20.91 0.57
CA ASN A 454 -43.01 19.67 0.86
C ASN A 454 -42.23 18.42 0.38
N LYS A 455 -41.62 17.66 1.31
CA LYS A 455 -41.90 16.22 1.58
C LYS A 455 -40.85 15.60 2.54
N LYS A 456 -41.33 15.31 3.76
CA LYS A 456 -40.90 14.25 4.72
C LYS A 456 -39.40 14.00 4.96
N LYS A 457 -38.99 14.42 6.18
CA LYS A 457 -37.90 13.93 7.06
C LYS A 457 -36.49 14.49 6.81
N SER A 458 -36.24 15.70 7.29
CA SER A 458 -34.89 16.15 7.68
C SER A 458 -34.74 16.10 9.21
N LYS A 459 -33.66 15.47 9.70
CA LYS A 459 -33.23 15.46 11.10
C LYS A 459 -32.11 16.50 11.24
N CYS A 460 -32.42 17.72 11.66
CA CYS A 460 -31.40 18.65 12.15
C CYS A 460 -31.46 18.66 13.68
N CYS A 461 -30.32 18.42 14.34
CA CYS A 461 -30.17 18.27 15.78
C CYS A 461 -29.42 19.47 16.34
N CYS A 462 -30.06 20.64 16.36
CA CYS A 462 -29.56 21.81 17.08
C CYS A 462 -30.67 22.29 18.03
N ILE A 463 -30.53 22.00 19.32
CA ILE A 463 -31.41 22.55 20.36
C ILE A 463 -30.59 23.57 21.15
N TYR A 464 -30.96 24.84 21.05
CA TYR A 464 -30.72 25.86 22.06
C TYR A 464 -32.06 26.14 22.74
N VAL A 465 -32.15 26.07 24.07
CA VAL A 465 -33.02 26.97 24.86
C VAL A 465 -32.49 27.09 26.30
N LYS A 466 -32.34 28.33 26.79
CA LYS A 466 -32.74 28.70 28.16
C LYS A 466 -33.64 29.94 28.02
N PRO A 467 -34.79 29.99 28.71
CA PRO A 467 -34.82 30.85 29.89
C PRO A 467 -35.56 30.22 31.07
N ARG A 468 -35.02 30.41 32.28
CA ARG A 468 -35.82 30.45 33.51
C ARG A 468 -35.82 31.89 34.02
N ALA A 469 -37.01 32.34 34.41
CA ALA A 469 -37.26 33.61 35.07
C ALA A 469 -37.01 33.50 36.58
N PHE A 470 -36.62 34.65 37.15
CA PHE A 470 -36.46 35.07 38.55
C PHE A 470 -36.72 34.04 39.66
N GLY A 471 -35.67 33.69 40.44
CA GLY A 471 -35.85 33.22 41.82
C GLY A 471 -35.01 32.05 42.36
N GLU A 472 -34.03 31.49 41.65
CA GLU A 472 -33.20 30.39 42.20
C GLU A 472 -31.70 30.72 42.18
N SER A 473 -31.07 30.57 43.35
CA SER A 473 -29.66 30.84 43.67
C SER A 473 -28.73 29.65 43.42
N SER A 474 -27.60 29.96 42.78
CA SER A 474 -26.24 29.38 42.87
C SER A 474 -26.04 27.86 43.01
N SER A 475 -25.43 27.25 41.99
CA SER A 475 -24.01 26.87 42.04
C SER A 475 -23.51 26.44 40.65
N GLU A 476 -22.22 26.69 40.42
CA GLU A 476 -21.52 26.76 39.14
C GLU A 476 -21.37 25.41 38.43
N SER A 477 -21.62 25.38 37.12
CA SER A 477 -20.88 24.56 36.17
C SER A 477 -20.91 25.25 34.81
N GLU A 478 -19.80 25.89 34.48
CA GLU A 478 -19.50 26.38 33.15
C GLU A 478 -19.09 25.20 32.27
N ASP A 479 -20.05 24.61 31.56
CA ASP A 479 -19.75 23.76 30.41
C ASP A 479 -19.81 24.62 29.14
N GLU A 480 -18.68 25.27 28.83
CA GLU A 480 -18.46 25.93 27.55
C GLU A 480 -18.47 24.90 26.41
N CYS A 481 -19.29 25.16 25.40
CA CYS A 481 -19.28 24.41 24.15
C CYS A 481 -18.29 25.08 23.19
N GLU A 482 -17.13 24.47 22.94
CA GLU A 482 -16.05 24.95 22.07
C GLU A 482 -16.40 25.05 20.55
N HIS A 483 -17.66 25.11 20.13
CA HIS A 483 -18.05 24.96 18.71
C HIS A 483 -18.89 26.11 18.09
N CYS A 484 -18.79 27.34 18.60
CA CYS A 484 -19.55 28.46 18.01
C CYS A 484 -18.71 29.73 17.72
N PHE A 485 -17.47 29.58 17.26
CA PHE A 485 -16.59 30.71 16.94
C PHE A 485 -17.09 31.61 15.78
N GLY A 486 -18.01 31.13 14.93
CA GLY A 486 -18.52 31.91 13.79
C GLY A 486 -19.63 32.93 14.10
N HIS A 487 -20.32 32.82 15.24
CA HIS A 487 -21.48 33.69 15.54
C HIS A 487 -21.18 34.84 16.51
N VAL A 488 -20.04 34.81 17.22
CA VAL A 488 -19.69 35.83 18.22
C VAL A 488 -19.18 37.12 17.58
N GLU A 489 -18.44 37.02 16.47
CA GLU A 489 -17.85 38.16 15.75
C GLU A 489 -18.91 39.08 15.11
N LEU A 490 -20.01 38.51 14.58
CA LEU A 490 -21.14 39.25 14.02
C LEU A 490 -21.95 39.99 15.10
N LYS A 491 -22.01 39.44 16.32
CA LYS A 491 -22.74 40.06 17.44
C LYS A 491 -21.99 41.27 18.02
N LYS A 492 -20.64 41.22 18.08
CA LYS A 492 -19.81 42.33 18.57
C LYS A 492 -19.81 43.54 17.63
N LYS A 493 -19.98 43.35 16.32
CA LYS A 493 -20.11 44.45 15.34
C LYS A 493 -21.43 45.22 15.46
N ASN A 494 -22.51 44.55 15.86
CA ASN A 494 -23.85 45.16 15.91
C ASN A 494 -24.22 45.81 17.25
N GLN A 495 -23.39 45.67 18.30
CA GLN A 495 -23.68 46.22 19.63
C GLN A 495 -22.99 47.57 19.94
N LYS A 496 -22.17 48.11 19.03
CA LYS A 496 -21.42 49.37 19.26
C LYS A 496 -22.15 50.66 18.83
N GLN A 497 -23.49 50.67 18.76
CA GLN A 497 -24.25 51.89 18.49
C GLN A 497 -25.43 52.05 19.45
N SER A 498 -25.20 52.65 20.62
CA SER A 498 -26.16 53.42 21.43
C SER A 498 -25.43 54.12 22.61
N PRO A 499 -25.78 55.38 22.98
CA PRO A 499 -24.99 56.23 23.89
C PRO A 499 -25.33 56.05 25.39
N PRO A 500 -24.52 56.58 26.33
CA PRO A 500 -24.60 56.25 27.75
C PRO A 500 -25.57 57.16 28.53
N THR A 501 -26.13 56.62 29.61
CA THR A 501 -26.78 57.37 30.70
C THR A 501 -25.95 57.24 31.96
N ASN A 502 -25.68 58.38 32.59
CA ASN A 502 -24.94 58.57 33.84
C ASN A 502 -25.63 57.93 35.06
N GLY A 503 -24.84 57.64 36.09
CA GLY A 503 -25.30 57.24 37.42
C GLY A 503 -24.12 56.97 38.34
N ASP A 504 -23.85 57.92 39.22
CA ASP A 504 -22.70 58.07 40.10
C ASP A 504 -22.63 57.10 41.31
N ASP A 505 -21.44 57.11 41.93
CA ASP A 505 -21.11 57.01 43.36
C ASP A 505 -20.70 55.69 44.06
N ASP A 506 -19.47 55.80 44.60
CA ASP A 506 -18.97 55.48 45.94
C ASP A 506 -18.44 54.09 46.34
N ASP A 507 -17.10 54.09 46.49
CA ASP A 507 -16.32 53.84 47.71
C ASP A 507 -16.21 52.45 48.35
N GLY A 508 -14.96 52.11 48.69
CA GLY A 508 -14.67 51.35 49.92
C GLY A 508 -13.49 50.37 49.84
N GLU A 509 -12.29 50.88 50.05
CA GLU A 509 -11.07 50.13 50.44
C GLU A 509 -11.31 49.25 51.70
N HIS A 510 -10.64 48.10 51.80
CA HIS A 510 -9.52 47.89 52.76
C HIS A 510 -9.10 46.42 52.94
N ASP A 511 -7.81 46.20 52.67
CA ASP A 511 -6.79 45.64 53.56
C ASP A 511 -6.79 44.19 54.09
N ASN A 512 -5.73 43.50 53.63
CA ASN A 512 -4.60 42.94 54.40
C ASN A 512 -4.71 41.61 55.17
N SER A 513 -3.79 40.71 54.76
CA SER A 513 -2.65 40.19 55.55
C SER A 513 -2.50 38.66 55.63
N ASP A 514 -1.39 38.21 55.04
CA ASP A 514 -0.32 37.36 55.57
C ASP A 514 -0.60 36.03 56.29
N GLY A 515 0.20 35.02 55.92
CA GLY A 515 0.51 33.89 56.80
C GLY A 515 1.13 32.68 56.10
N ALA A 516 2.45 32.64 56.02
CA ALA A 516 3.25 31.54 55.46
C ALA A 516 3.49 30.36 56.43
N ALA A 517 4.07 29.28 55.86
CA ALA A 517 4.85 28.17 56.45
C ALA A 517 4.15 26.79 56.65
N GLY A 518 4.67 25.76 55.95
CA GLY A 518 4.45 24.32 56.23
C GLY A 518 5.45 23.80 57.30
N PRO A 519 5.97 22.55 57.22
CA PRO A 519 5.44 21.27 56.74
C PRO A 519 5.55 20.17 57.85
N MET A 520 5.03 18.94 57.65
CA MET A 520 5.55 17.71 58.31
C MET A 520 4.86 16.40 57.83
N GLN A 521 5.66 15.41 57.44
CA GLN A 521 5.36 13.97 57.58
C GLN A 521 5.85 13.49 58.97
N PRO A 522 5.43 12.32 59.49
CA PRO A 522 6.14 11.04 59.23
C PRO A 522 5.27 9.76 59.30
N GLY A 523 5.84 8.61 58.93
CA GLY A 523 5.63 7.36 59.70
C GLY A 523 5.21 6.10 58.96
N ASP A 524 6.15 5.14 58.89
CA ASP A 524 6.05 3.75 58.41
C ASP A 524 4.97 2.88 59.09
N THR A 525 4.54 1.81 58.40
CA THR A 525 4.63 0.40 58.87
C THR A 525 3.97 -0.58 57.87
N ALA A 526 4.71 -1.61 57.47
CA ALA A 526 4.19 -2.91 56.98
C ALA A 526 4.05 -3.87 58.19
N PRO A 527 3.36 -5.04 58.13
CA PRO A 527 3.83 -6.19 57.34
C PRO A 527 2.75 -7.18 56.79
N GLU A 528 3.24 -8.08 55.92
CA GLU A 528 2.92 -9.52 55.76
C GLU A 528 1.53 -10.05 55.33
N GLY A 529 1.58 -11.04 54.41
CA GLY A 529 0.56 -12.09 54.29
C GLY A 529 0.23 -12.53 52.87
N GLY A 530 0.96 -13.51 52.33
CA GLY A 530 0.68 -14.11 51.01
C GLY A 530 -0.48 -15.10 50.98
N LYS A 531 -0.88 -15.52 49.77
CA LYS A 531 -1.15 -16.92 49.40
C LYS A 531 -1.44 -17.08 47.91
N SER A 532 -0.97 -18.22 47.41
CA SER A 532 -1.00 -18.80 46.08
C SER A 532 -2.28 -19.61 45.78
N GLU A 533 -2.33 -20.14 44.55
CA GLU A 533 -3.20 -21.20 43.97
C GLU A 533 -4.52 -20.69 43.36
N ASN A 534 -4.90 -21.01 42.11
CA ASN A 534 -4.56 -22.08 41.16
C ASN A 534 -4.50 -21.58 39.71
#